data_AF-A0A662C1K5-F1
#
_entry.id   AF-A0A662C1K5-F1
#
_cell.length_a   1.000
_cell.length_b   1.000
_cell.length_c   1.000
_cell.angle_alpha   90.00
_cell.angle_beta   90.00
_cell.angle_gamma   90.00
#
_symmetry.space_group_name_H-M   'P 1'
#
loop_
_entity.id
_entity.type
_entity.pdbx_description
1 polymer ?
#
loop_
_entity_poly.entity_id
_entity_poly.type
_entity_poly.pdbx_seq_one_letter_code
_entity_poly.pdbx_strand_id
1 'polypeptide(L)'
;MRRIILLIAITILINSCKDKCRYVDPPSICGVELEFEILNNADKNIFIEDYTIDSLQIFGELNDSIVFTINKTDKTFQFEIFDCWKEDGRFNNSIIKNFFLKFNSIEIDTISFDFKPIDPATECGGTDFDFLKIIYKDRTYDGNYNSPVNRLYK
;
A
#
# COMPACT_ATOMS: atom_id res chain seq x y z
N MET A 1 -54.73 6.95 -43.69
CA MET A 1 -53.69 5.89 -43.60
C MET A 1 -52.35 6.45 -44.06
N ARG A 2 -51.44 6.73 -43.14
CA ARG A 2 -49.98 6.55 -43.29
C ARG A 2 -49.31 6.91 -41.96
N ARG A 3 -48.78 5.87 -41.30
CA ARG A 3 -47.95 5.95 -40.11
C ARG A 3 -46.59 6.49 -40.54
N ILE A 4 -46.09 7.55 -39.89
CA ILE A 4 -44.65 7.80 -39.81
C ILE A 4 -44.36 8.14 -38.36
N ILE A 5 -43.97 7.09 -37.63
CA ILE A 5 -43.28 7.19 -36.36
C ILE A 5 -41.85 7.55 -36.73
N LEU A 6 -41.38 8.74 -36.34
CA LEU A 6 -39.96 9.06 -36.36
C LEU A 6 -39.52 9.34 -34.93
N LEU A 7 -39.16 8.26 -34.23
CA LEU A 7 -38.28 8.33 -33.08
C LEU A 7 -36.94 8.88 -33.59
N ILE A 8 -36.61 10.12 -33.24
CA ILE A 8 -35.20 10.52 -33.19
C ILE A 8 -34.75 10.29 -31.75
N ALA A 9 -34.27 9.07 -31.52
CA ALA A 9 -33.41 8.77 -30.41
C ALA A 9 -32.16 9.64 -30.59
N ILE A 10 -32.06 10.73 -29.83
CA ILE A 10 -30.78 11.38 -29.58
C ILE A 10 -30.04 10.41 -28.67
N THR A 11 -29.35 9.44 -29.29
CA THR A 11 -28.34 8.63 -28.64
C THR A 11 -27.29 9.57 -28.11
N ILE A 12 -27.35 9.71 -26.80
CA ILE A 12 -26.36 10.26 -25.91
C ILE A 12 -25.01 9.62 -26.27
N LEU A 13 -24.24 10.29 -27.13
CA LEU A 13 -22.81 10.07 -27.25
C LEU A 13 -22.15 10.79 -26.06
N ILE A 14 -22.33 10.22 -24.86
CA ILE A 14 -21.23 10.26 -23.89
C ILE A 14 -20.18 9.37 -24.54
N ASN A 15 -19.31 9.98 -25.34
CA ASN A 15 -17.97 9.47 -25.49
C ASN A 15 -17.41 9.49 -24.07
N SER A 16 -17.65 8.39 -23.34
CA SER A 16 -16.74 7.96 -22.31
C SER A 16 -15.44 7.70 -23.05
N CYS A 17 -14.61 8.73 -23.19
CA CYS A 17 -13.20 8.54 -23.03
C CYS A 17 -13.03 7.95 -21.63
N LYS A 18 -13.27 6.65 -21.48
CA LYS A 18 -12.41 5.84 -20.65
C LYS A 18 -11.05 6.03 -21.30
N ASP A 19 -10.31 7.01 -20.82
CA ASP A 19 -8.89 7.08 -21.10
C ASP A 19 -8.37 5.67 -20.88
N LYS A 20 -7.91 5.03 -21.95
CA LYS A 20 -7.36 3.69 -21.88
C LYS A 20 -6.06 3.85 -21.11
N CYS A 21 -6.15 3.70 -19.80
CA CYS A 21 -5.02 3.65 -18.89
C CYS A 21 -4.03 2.65 -19.47
N ARG A 22 -2.88 3.16 -19.92
CA ARG A 22 -1.81 2.30 -20.40
C ARG A 22 -1.05 1.78 -19.20
N TYR A 23 -0.54 0.57 -19.30
CA TYR A 23 0.43 0.08 -18.34
C TYR A 23 1.70 0.92 -18.43
N VAL A 24 2.34 1.17 -17.28
CA VAL A 24 3.69 1.72 -17.25
C VAL A 24 4.63 0.69 -17.87
N ASP A 25 5.53 1.13 -18.75
CA ASP A 25 6.56 0.29 -19.38
C ASP A 25 7.94 0.67 -18.80
N PRO A 26 8.63 -0.24 -18.10
CA PRO A 26 8.27 -1.64 -17.84
C PRO A 26 7.17 -1.81 -16.79
N PRO A 27 6.39 -2.92 -16.86
CA PRO A 27 5.40 -3.29 -15.84
C PRO A 27 6.00 -3.35 -14.42
N SER A 28 5.49 -2.54 -13.50
CA SER A 28 6.03 -2.45 -12.14
C SER A 28 4.95 -2.43 -11.06
N ILE A 29 5.35 -2.73 -9.83
CA ILE A 29 4.50 -2.69 -8.61
C ILE A 29 4.76 -1.38 -7.83
N CYS A 30 5.24 -0.35 -8.54
CA CYS A 30 5.72 0.90 -7.97
C CYS A 30 4.65 1.68 -7.20
N GLY A 31 5.07 2.43 -6.19
CA GLY A 31 4.28 3.50 -5.60
C GLY A 31 3.17 3.03 -4.66
N VAL A 32 3.26 1.80 -4.16
CA VAL A 32 2.40 1.39 -3.05
C VAL A 32 3.07 1.77 -1.74
N GLU A 33 2.60 2.89 -1.23
CA GLU A 33 2.95 3.40 0.08
C GLU A 33 1.81 3.10 1.04
N LEU A 34 2.15 2.56 2.20
CA LEU A 34 1.18 2.31 3.27
C LEU A 34 1.55 3.15 4.48
N GLU A 35 0.54 3.77 5.09
CA GLU A 35 0.66 4.48 6.35
C GLU A 35 0.25 3.56 7.51
N PHE A 36 0.97 3.66 8.62
CA PHE A 36 0.84 2.79 9.78
C PHE A 36 0.69 3.57 11.09
N GLU A 37 -0.19 3.06 11.94
CA GLU A 37 -0.32 3.40 13.35
C GLU A 37 -0.07 2.13 14.17
N ILE A 38 0.83 2.17 15.15
CA ILE A 38 1.06 1.03 16.04
C ILE A 38 0.46 1.32 17.42
N LEU A 39 -0.43 0.45 17.85
CA LEU A 39 -1.18 0.51 19.10
C LEU A 39 -0.68 -0.56 20.08
N ASN A 40 -0.78 -0.29 21.38
CA ASN A 40 -0.63 -1.31 22.41
C ASN A 40 -1.96 -2.04 22.67
N ASN A 41 -1.96 -2.99 23.59
CA ASN A 41 -3.15 -3.76 23.98
C ASN A 41 -4.27 -2.94 24.64
N ALA A 42 -4.04 -1.66 24.95
CA ALA A 42 -5.03 -0.72 25.48
C ALA A 42 -5.52 0.29 24.42
N ASP A 43 -5.33 -0.01 23.12
CA ASP A 43 -5.70 0.84 21.98
C ASP A 43 -5.00 2.22 21.99
N LYS A 44 -3.83 2.34 22.63
CA LYS A 44 -3.05 3.58 22.62
C LYS A 44 -1.87 3.50 21.68
N ASN A 45 -1.60 4.59 20.97
CA ASN A 45 -0.44 4.71 20.09
C ASN A 45 0.87 4.61 20.88
N ILE A 46 1.75 3.67 20.48
CA ILE A 46 3.00 3.39 21.20
C ILE A 46 3.99 4.57 21.14
N PHE A 47 3.87 5.46 20.15
CA PHE A 47 4.70 6.65 20.03
C PHE A 47 4.18 7.85 20.84
N ILE A 48 3.10 7.66 21.60
CA ILE A 48 2.63 8.60 22.62
C ILE A 48 3.08 8.15 24.01
N GLU A 49 2.99 6.85 24.30
CA GLU A 49 3.17 6.34 25.66
C GLU A 49 4.56 5.73 25.90
N ASP A 50 5.11 4.99 24.92
CA ASP A 50 6.24 4.10 25.13
C ASP A 50 7.52 4.56 24.42
N TYR A 51 7.38 5.19 23.25
CA TYR A 51 8.48 5.62 22.38
C TYR A 51 8.29 7.04 21.84
N THR A 52 9.34 7.61 21.26
CA THR A 52 9.22 8.81 20.42
C THR A 52 9.24 8.42 18.95
N ILE A 53 8.33 8.97 18.14
CA ILE A 53 8.32 8.70 16.69
C ILE A 53 9.62 9.16 16.01
N ASP A 54 10.31 10.14 16.59
CA ASP A 54 11.59 10.65 16.07
C ASP A 54 12.74 9.63 16.22
N SER A 55 12.59 8.59 17.04
CA SER A 55 13.59 7.53 17.18
C SER A 55 13.31 6.30 16.32
N LEU A 56 12.20 6.28 15.56
CA LEU A 56 11.89 5.20 14.63
C LEU A 56 12.98 5.13 13.55
N GLN A 57 13.46 3.92 13.29
CA GLN A 57 14.28 3.60 12.12
C GLN A 57 13.69 2.36 11.47
N ILE A 58 13.71 2.30 10.14
CA ILE A 58 13.21 1.16 9.36
C ILE A 58 14.37 0.61 8.53
N PHE A 59 14.58 -0.70 8.61
CA PHE A 59 15.62 -1.39 7.85
C PHE A 59 15.03 -2.50 6.99
N GLY A 60 15.61 -2.71 5.80
CA GLY A 60 15.31 -3.84 4.94
C GLY A 60 16.02 -5.12 5.38
N GLU A 61 15.77 -6.21 4.67
CA GLU A 61 16.37 -7.54 4.93
C GLU A 61 17.90 -7.55 4.79
N LEU A 62 18.47 -6.64 3.99
CA LEU A 62 19.90 -6.49 3.80
C LEU A 62 20.52 -5.46 4.76
N ASN A 63 19.77 -5.07 5.80
CA ASN A 63 20.13 -4.05 6.78
C ASN A 63 20.42 -2.67 6.16
N ASP A 64 19.84 -2.43 4.98
CA ASP A 64 19.78 -1.13 4.33
C ASP A 64 18.71 -0.25 4.97
N SER A 65 19.00 1.05 5.10
CA SER A 65 18.03 2.01 5.65
C SER A 65 16.91 2.24 4.65
N ILE A 66 15.68 2.12 5.10
CA ILE A 66 14.48 2.44 4.31
C ILE A 66 14.15 3.91 4.50
N VAL A 67 13.78 4.57 3.41
CA VAL A 67 13.25 5.94 3.44
C VAL A 67 11.78 5.88 3.81
N PHE A 68 11.37 6.69 4.77
CA PHE A 68 9.99 6.77 5.24
C PHE A 68 9.64 8.19 5.65
N THR A 69 8.36 8.51 5.68
CA THR A 69 7.81 9.77 6.17
C THR A 69 7.16 9.55 7.53
N ILE A 70 7.14 10.59 8.35
CA ILE A 70 6.49 10.59 9.67
C ILE A 70 5.48 11.72 9.76
N ASN A 71 4.30 11.40 10.28
CA ASN A 71 3.35 12.40 10.73
C ASN A 71 3.49 12.54 12.25
N LYS A 72 4.14 13.63 12.68
CA LYS A 72 4.40 13.87 14.11
C LYS A 72 3.14 14.18 14.91
N THR A 73 2.08 14.66 14.26
CA THR A 73 0.80 15.02 14.89
C THR A 73 0.02 13.75 15.19
N ASP A 74 -0.19 12.93 14.17
CA ASP A 74 -1.02 11.72 14.27
C ASP A 74 -0.22 10.50 14.76
N LYS A 75 1.10 10.65 14.92
CA LYS A 75 2.02 9.60 15.37
C LYS A 75 1.96 8.36 14.47
N THR A 76 1.92 8.60 13.17
CA THR A 76 1.94 7.58 12.12
C THR A 76 3.19 7.70 11.27
N PHE A 77 3.55 6.62 10.58
CA PHE A 77 4.66 6.57 9.65
C PHE A 77 4.24 5.88 8.36
N GLN A 78 4.81 6.30 7.24
CA GLN A 78 4.47 5.80 5.92
C GLN A 78 5.76 5.49 5.15
N PHE A 79 5.78 4.37 4.44
CA PHE A 79 6.90 4.01 3.59
C PHE A 79 6.45 3.15 2.41
N GLU A 80 7.29 3.15 1.36
CA GLU A 80 7.10 2.31 0.20
C GLU A 80 7.54 0.88 0.52
N ILE A 81 6.63 -0.08 0.33
CA ILE A 81 6.90 -1.50 0.61
C ILE A 81 7.51 -2.21 -0.60
N PHE A 82 7.37 -1.64 -1.81
CA PHE A 82 7.82 -2.22 -3.07
C PHE A 82 9.01 -1.46 -3.64
N ASP A 83 9.98 -2.19 -4.17
CA ASP A 83 11.11 -1.60 -4.89
C ASP A 83 10.85 -1.80 -6.37
N CYS A 84 10.45 -0.71 -7.03
CA CYS A 84 10.22 -0.59 -8.46
C CYS A 84 11.19 -1.38 -9.35
N TRP A 85 12.48 -1.34 -9.00
CA TRP A 85 13.54 -1.90 -9.84
C TRP A 85 13.78 -3.39 -9.58
N LYS A 86 13.40 -3.88 -8.40
CA LYS A 86 13.63 -5.28 -7.98
C LYS A 86 12.45 -6.20 -8.26
N GLU A 87 11.28 -5.64 -8.52
CA GLU A 87 10.01 -6.39 -8.61
C GLU A 87 9.43 -6.51 -10.01
N ASP A 88 10.19 -6.07 -11.02
CA ASP A 88 9.85 -6.27 -12.43
C ASP A 88 9.58 -7.76 -12.71
N GLY A 89 8.44 -8.03 -13.35
CA GLY A 89 8.03 -9.37 -13.78
C GLY A 89 7.56 -10.34 -12.69
N ARG A 90 7.39 -9.93 -11.42
CA ARG A 90 6.93 -10.84 -10.35
C ARG A 90 5.39 -10.97 -10.21
N PHE A 91 4.65 -10.66 -11.27
CA PHE A 91 3.20 -10.80 -11.31
C PHE A 91 2.74 -12.25 -11.14
N ASN A 92 1.58 -12.43 -10.51
CA ASN A 92 0.93 -13.70 -10.20
C ASN A 92 1.73 -14.64 -9.28
N ASN A 93 2.79 -14.15 -8.63
CA ASN A 93 3.57 -14.90 -7.65
C ASN A 93 3.38 -14.30 -6.26
N SER A 94 3.26 -15.14 -5.24
CA SER A 94 3.30 -14.69 -3.85
C SER A 94 4.73 -14.27 -3.47
N ILE A 95 4.84 -13.12 -2.84
CA ILE A 95 6.10 -12.53 -2.40
C ILE A 95 5.95 -12.17 -0.93
N ILE A 96 6.98 -12.49 -0.16
CA ILE A 96 7.09 -12.07 1.23
C ILE A 96 8.27 -11.11 1.33
N LYS A 97 8.04 -9.98 2.01
CA LYS A 97 9.07 -9.00 2.36
C LYS A 97 9.05 -8.71 3.84
N ASN A 98 10.22 -8.60 4.45
CA ASN A 98 10.37 -8.24 5.85
C ASN A 98 11.07 -6.90 6.00
N PHE A 99 10.61 -6.12 6.98
CA PHE A 99 11.24 -4.89 7.42
C PHE A 99 11.40 -4.91 8.94
N PHE A 100 12.47 -4.29 9.41
CA PHE A 100 12.79 -4.21 10.83
C PHE A 100 12.48 -2.80 11.34
N LEU A 101 11.53 -2.72 12.27
CA LEU A 101 11.14 -1.49 12.95
C LEU A 101 11.94 -1.36 14.24
N LYS A 102 12.85 -0.41 14.28
CA LYS A 102 13.65 -0.11 15.46
C LYS A 102 13.07 1.12 16.16
N PHE A 103 12.49 0.93 17.33
CA PHE A 103 11.81 2.01 18.07
C PHE A 103 12.76 2.83 18.94
N ASN A 104 13.86 2.23 19.39
CA ASN A 104 14.93 2.86 20.17
C ASN A 104 16.26 2.13 19.92
N SER A 105 17.31 2.34 20.74
CA SER A 105 18.60 1.68 20.54
C SER A 105 18.60 0.15 20.75
N ILE A 106 17.56 -0.42 21.35
CA ILE A 106 17.53 -1.80 21.86
C ILE A 106 16.41 -2.63 21.22
N GLU A 107 15.23 -2.05 21.02
CA GLU A 107 14.04 -2.78 20.61
C GLU A 107 13.82 -2.76 19.09
N ILE A 108 13.72 -3.96 18.52
CA ILE A 108 13.51 -4.20 17.10
C ILE A 108 12.35 -5.18 16.95
N ASP A 109 11.35 -4.77 16.18
CA ASP A 109 10.27 -5.64 15.72
C ASP A 109 10.36 -5.89 14.22
N THR A 110 9.69 -6.94 13.77
CA THR A 110 9.56 -7.25 12.35
C THR A 110 8.13 -6.98 11.89
N ILE A 111 8.01 -6.24 10.79
CA ILE A 111 6.78 -6.13 10.01
C ILE A 111 7.01 -6.83 8.67
N SER A 112 6.13 -7.76 8.32
CA SER A 112 6.22 -8.52 7.08
C SER A 112 5.02 -8.21 6.19
N PHE A 113 5.25 -8.26 4.89
CA PHE A 113 4.23 -8.10 3.87
C PHE A 113 4.19 -9.36 3.03
N ASP A 114 3.07 -10.05 3.04
CA ASP A 114 2.79 -11.18 2.15
C ASP A 114 1.77 -10.72 1.11
N PHE A 115 2.17 -10.69 -0.16
CA PHE A 115 1.36 -10.11 -1.21
C PHE A 115 1.48 -10.88 -2.52
N LYS A 116 0.43 -10.81 -3.33
CA LYS A 116 0.42 -11.38 -4.68
C LYS A 116 -0.12 -10.34 -5.66
N PRO A 117 0.76 -9.66 -6.41
CA PRO A 117 0.37 -8.69 -7.45
C PRO A 117 -0.24 -9.44 -8.64
N ILE A 118 -1.38 -8.98 -9.16
CA ILE A 118 -2.03 -9.56 -10.35
C ILE A 118 -1.69 -8.73 -11.59
N ASP A 119 -1.84 -7.40 -11.49
CA ASP A 119 -1.63 -6.48 -12.60
C ASP A 119 -0.63 -5.36 -12.26
N PRO A 120 0.21 -4.93 -13.23
CA PRO A 120 1.15 -3.83 -13.05
C PRO A 120 0.47 -2.47 -12.91
N ALA A 121 1.23 -1.51 -12.38
CA ALA A 121 0.84 -0.11 -12.31
C ALA A 121 0.43 0.43 -13.70
N THR A 122 -0.68 1.17 -13.72
CA THR A 122 -1.13 1.92 -14.92
C THR A 122 -0.83 3.41 -14.78
N GLU A 123 -0.78 4.13 -15.89
CA GLU A 123 -0.69 5.60 -15.92
C GLU A 123 -1.89 6.28 -15.20
N CYS A 124 -3.02 5.59 -15.07
CA CYS A 124 -4.17 6.06 -14.30
C CYS A 124 -4.15 5.63 -12.84
N GLY A 125 -3.07 4.97 -12.41
CA GLY A 125 -2.81 4.59 -11.04
C GLY A 125 -2.98 3.10 -10.75
N GLY A 126 -2.27 2.69 -9.68
CA GLY A 126 -2.50 1.48 -8.90
C GLY A 126 -1.92 0.19 -9.47
N THR A 127 -1.31 -0.60 -8.59
CA THR A 127 -1.08 -2.05 -8.78
C THR A 127 -2.25 -2.80 -8.18
N ASP A 128 -2.81 -3.79 -8.90
CA ASP A 128 -3.84 -4.66 -8.36
C ASP A 128 -3.24 -5.90 -7.69
N PHE A 129 -3.83 -6.31 -6.57
CA PHE A 129 -3.37 -7.44 -5.77
C PHE A 129 -4.49 -8.47 -5.61
N ASP A 130 -4.12 -9.76 -5.68
CA ASP A 130 -4.99 -10.88 -5.25
C ASP A 130 -5.19 -10.80 -3.74
N PHE A 131 -4.09 -10.52 -3.03
CA PHE A 131 -4.08 -10.19 -1.63
C PHE A 131 -2.85 -9.33 -1.29
N LEU A 132 -2.98 -8.56 -0.23
CA LEU A 132 -1.91 -7.86 0.47
C LEU A 132 -2.16 -8.06 1.95
N LYS A 133 -1.25 -8.72 2.65
CA LYS A 133 -1.34 -9.03 4.07
C LYS A 133 -0.17 -8.39 4.80
N ILE A 134 -0.49 -7.72 5.90
CA ILE A 134 0.49 -7.17 6.82
C ILE A 134 0.58 -8.15 8.00
N ILE A 135 1.78 -8.57 8.35
CA ILE A 135 2.04 -9.47 9.46
C ILE A 135 2.90 -8.70 10.45
N TYR A 136 2.40 -8.55 11.68
CA TYR A 136 3.12 -7.86 12.74
C TYR A 136 2.87 -8.60 14.04
N LYS A 137 3.95 -8.95 14.74
CA LYS A 137 3.92 -9.87 15.89
C LYS A 137 3.25 -11.21 15.52
N ASP A 138 2.19 -11.59 16.22
CA ASP A 138 1.42 -12.82 16.04
C ASP A 138 0.10 -12.60 15.28
N ARG A 139 -0.07 -11.43 14.64
CA ARG A 139 -1.31 -11.04 13.97
C ARG A 139 -1.11 -10.80 12.48
N THR A 140 -2.12 -11.18 11.71
CA THR A 140 -2.24 -10.89 10.28
C THR A 140 -3.38 -9.90 10.07
N TYR A 141 -3.11 -8.85 9.29
CA TYR A 141 -4.05 -7.81 8.91
C TYR A 141 -4.19 -7.84 7.39
N ASP A 142 -5.40 -7.62 6.90
CA ASP A 142 -5.59 -7.33 5.48
C ASP A 142 -5.05 -5.92 5.22
N GLY A 143 -4.00 -5.84 4.41
CA GLY A 143 -3.40 -4.58 3.99
C GLY A 143 -4.32 -3.91 3.01
N ASN A 144 -5.08 -2.93 3.48
CA ASN A 144 -5.94 -2.15 2.62
C ASN A 144 -5.16 -0.92 2.13
N TYR A 145 -4.67 -0.97 0.89
CA TYR A 145 -3.98 0.17 0.27
C TYR A 145 -4.90 1.39 0.07
N ASN A 146 -6.23 1.20 0.13
CA ASN A 146 -7.21 2.30 0.13
C ASN A 146 -7.54 2.78 1.56
N SER A 147 -7.04 2.11 2.61
CA SER A 147 -7.17 2.62 3.97
C SER A 147 -6.21 3.78 4.15
N PRO A 148 -6.67 4.92 4.71
CA PRO A 148 -5.76 6.03 4.98
C PRO A 148 -4.69 5.66 6.00
N VAL A 149 -4.96 4.74 6.94
CA VAL A 149 -4.00 4.27 7.96
C VAL A 149 -4.25 2.80 8.27
N ASN A 150 -3.18 2.00 8.35
CA ASN A 150 -3.20 0.61 8.78
C ASN A 150 -2.83 0.53 10.26
N ARG A 151 -3.78 0.08 11.10
CA ARG A 151 -3.56 -0.06 12.55
C ARG A 151 -3.02 -1.44 12.88
N LEU A 152 -1.84 -1.45 13.50
CA LEU A 152 -1.15 -2.65 13.95
C LEU A 152 -1.09 -2.67 15.47
N TYR A 153 -1.16 -3.85 16.06
CA TYR A 153 -1.11 -4.03 17.50
C TYR A 153 0.17 -4.73 17.93
N LYS A 154 0.82 -4.15 18.95
CA LYS A 154 2.05 -4.64 19.58
C LYS A 154 1.78 -5.50 20.81
#